data_AF-A0A9K3LQ39-F1
#
_entry.id   AF-A0A9K3LQ39-F1
#
_cell.length_a   1.000
_cell.length_b   1.000
_cell.length_c   1.000
_cell.angle_alpha   90.00
_cell.angle_beta   90.00
_cell.angle_gamma   90.00
#
_symmetry.space_group_name_H-M   'P 1'
#
loop_
_entity.id
_entity.type
_entity.pdbx_description
1 polymer ?
#
loop_
_entity_poly.entity_id
_entity_poly.type
_entity_poly.pdbx_seq_one_letter_code
_entity_poly.pdbx_strand_id
1 'polypeptide(L)'
;MFGLVFVLGWPFPGFEGYGFTACPLVTVAVTYFQLGFFLWKYLYIQQLHAPCWPGWKRSEITWARVKTFCELYFPAALSSASDFWRVAVIGGVAARLGESEVAVFNTAYRIMWIALIFVGALAGASSINMSIRLGERNPLGAGKLVMSA
;
A
#
# COMPACT_ATOMS: atom_id res chain seq x y z
N MET A 1 -7.26 6.33 4.62
CA MET A 1 -8.58 6.95 4.42
C MET A 1 -8.99 7.91 5.54
N PHE A 2 -8.72 7.62 6.82
CA PHE A 2 -9.16 8.50 7.93
C PHE A 2 -8.56 9.92 7.95
N GLY A 3 -7.35 10.14 7.42
CA GLY A 3 -6.71 11.46 7.45
C GLY A 3 -7.38 12.51 6.56
N LEU A 4 -8.03 12.12 5.46
CA LEU A 4 -8.66 13.05 4.53
C LEU A 4 -9.82 13.82 5.16
N VAL A 5 -10.59 13.18 6.05
CA VAL A 5 -11.71 13.80 6.77
C VAL A 5 -11.23 14.92 7.71
N PHE A 6 -10.10 14.70 8.38
CA PHE A 6 -9.53 15.70 9.29
C PHE A 6 -8.86 16.87 8.56
N VAL A 7 -8.37 16.64 7.32
CA VAL A 7 -7.64 17.64 6.53
C VAL A 7 -8.58 18.47 5.64
N LEU A 8 -9.51 17.83 4.93
CA LEU A 8 -10.43 18.49 3.99
C LEU A 8 -11.79 18.87 4.61
N GLY A 9 -12.01 18.49 5.88
CA GLY A 9 -13.31 18.64 6.53
C GLY A 9 -14.31 17.57 6.10
N TRP A 10 -15.41 17.51 6.84
CA TRP A 10 -16.60 16.71 6.52
C TRP A 10 -17.73 17.69 6.19
N PRO A 11 -18.72 17.36 5.33
CA PRO A 11 -19.83 18.26 5.02
C PRO A 11 -20.83 18.43 6.19
N PHE A 12 -20.34 18.70 7.40
CA PHE A 12 -21.14 19.20 8.53
C PHE A 12 -20.95 20.71 8.65
N PRO A 13 -22.03 21.50 8.82
CA PRO A 13 -21.92 22.94 8.99
C PRO A 13 -21.11 23.24 10.27
N GLY A 14 -19.98 23.93 10.12
CA GLY A 14 -19.10 24.35 11.22
C GLY A 14 -17.74 23.65 11.32
N PHE A 15 -17.41 22.68 10.45
CA PHE A 15 -16.09 22.04 10.44
C PHE A 15 -15.38 22.22 9.08
N GLU A 16 -14.60 23.29 8.95
CA GLU A 16 -13.80 23.58 7.74
C GLU A 16 -12.51 22.74 7.65
N GLY A 17 -12.26 21.84 8.61
CA GLY A 17 -11.03 21.04 8.69
C GLY A 17 -9.83 21.86 9.20
N TYR A 18 -8.76 21.16 9.56
CA TYR A 18 -7.56 21.80 10.11
C TYR A 18 -6.58 22.36 9.04
N GLY A 19 -6.94 22.25 7.76
CA GLY A 19 -6.15 22.71 6.63
C GLY A 19 -4.89 21.88 6.34
N PHE A 20 -4.12 22.29 5.34
CA PHE A 20 -2.94 21.56 4.87
C PHE A 20 -1.81 21.46 5.92
N THR A 21 -1.67 22.45 6.81
CA THR A 21 -0.66 22.44 7.88
C THR A 21 -0.87 21.31 8.87
N ALA A 22 -2.11 20.87 9.06
CA ALA A 22 -2.43 19.74 9.95
C ALA A 22 -2.28 18.38 9.27
N CYS A 23 -2.13 18.32 7.95
CA CYS A 23 -1.96 17.07 7.19
C CYS A 23 -0.84 16.16 7.74
N PRO A 24 0.39 16.64 8.01
CA PRO A 24 1.43 15.79 8.59
C PRO A 24 1.05 15.28 9.99
N LEU A 25 0.50 16.14 10.84
CA LEU A 25 0.13 15.77 12.22
C LEU A 25 -0.98 14.72 12.25
N VAL A 26 -2.01 14.91 11.43
CA VAL A 26 -3.12 13.95 11.25
C VAL A 26 -2.59 12.63 10.71
N THR A 27 -1.70 12.66 9.71
CA THR A 27 -1.13 11.44 9.12
C THR A 27 -0.39 10.64 10.18
N VAL A 28 0.47 11.29 10.97
CA VAL A 28 1.20 10.66 12.07
C VAL A 28 0.23 10.07 13.10
N ALA A 29 -0.77 10.84 13.55
CA ALA A 29 -1.74 10.38 14.54
C ALA A 29 -2.53 9.14 14.05
N VAL A 30 -2.99 9.16 12.79
CA VAL A 30 -3.71 8.04 12.17
C VAL A 30 -2.80 6.81 12.04
N THR A 31 -1.53 6.98 11.65
CA THR A 31 -0.59 5.85 11.56
C THR A 31 -0.34 5.20 12.92
N TYR A 32 -0.15 5.98 13.98
CA TYR A 32 -0.01 5.43 15.34
C TYR A 32 -1.28 4.74 15.82
N PHE A 33 -2.46 5.30 15.52
CA PHE A 33 -3.73 4.65 15.84
C PHE A 33 -3.88 3.31 15.09
N GLN A 34 -3.56 3.27 13.79
CA GLN A 34 -3.58 2.04 13.00
C GLN A 34 -2.61 0.99 13.53
N LEU A 35 -1.39 1.40 13.90
CA LEU A 35 -0.41 0.52 14.54
C LEU A 35 -0.94 -0.01 15.87
N GLY A 36 -1.48 0.86 16.73
CA GLY A 36 -2.07 0.46 18.01
C GLY A 36 -3.20 -0.56 17.84
N PHE A 37 -4.13 -0.32 16.91
CA PHE A 37 -5.19 -1.27 16.59
C PHE A 37 -4.65 -2.60 16.07
N PHE A 38 -3.62 -2.57 15.21
CA PHE A 38 -2.97 -3.78 14.70
C PHE A 38 -2.35 -4.61 15.83
N LEU A 39 -1.55 -3.98 16.70
CA LEU A 39 -0.91 -4.64 17.84
C LEU A 39 -1.96 -5.20 18.82
N TRP A 40 -3.02 -4.42 19.10
CA TRP A 40 -4.08 -4.85 20.01
C TRP A 40 -4.86 -6.05 19.47
N LYS A 41 -5.37 -5.96 18.24
CA LYS A 41 -6.26 -7.01 17.69
C LYS A 41 -5.48 -8.25 17.26
N TYR A 42 -4.45 -8.07 16.44
CA TYR A 42 -3.79 -9.20 15.77
C TYR A 42 -2.68 -9.83 16.60
N LEU A 43 -2.00 -9.05 17.43
CA LEU A 43 -0.95 -9.57 18.31
C LEU A 43 -1.52 -9.94 19.68
N TYR A 44 -2.18 -9.03 20.40
CA TYR A 44 -2.62 -9.30 21.77
C TYR A 44 -3.82 -10.27 21.84
N ILE A 45 -4.90 -10.00 21.10
CA ILE A 45 -6.10 -10.86 21.14
C ILE A 45 -5.92 -12.13 20.31
N GLN A 46 -5.59 -12.01 19.03
CA GLN A 46 -5.60 -13.16 18.11
C GLN A 46 -4.29 -13.95 18.09
N GLN A 47 -3.20 -13.41 18.65
CA GLN A 47 -1.90 -14.09 18.77
C GLN A 47 -1.40 -14.74 17.46
N LEU A 48 -1.75 -14.18 16.30
CA LEU A 48 -1.41 -14.76 14.98
C LEU A 48 0.10 -14.81 14.72
N HIS A 49 0.88 -14.06 15.49
CA HIS A 49 2.33 -14.04 15.42
C HIS A 49 2.98 -15.28 16.07
N ALA A 50 2.34 -15.92 17.05
CA ALA A 50 2.92 -17.03 17.81
C ALA A 50 3.48 -18.19 16.95
N PRO A 51 2.80 -18.68 15.89
CA PRO A 51 3.32 -19.75 15.06
C PRO A 51 4.41 -19.32 14.06
N CYS A 52 4.45 -18.04 13.68
CA CYS A 52 5.27 -17.56 12.55
C CYS A 52 6.46 -16.70 12.99
N TRP A 53 6.38 -16.08 14.17
CA TRP A 53 7.33 -15.09 14.64
C TRP A 53 7.68 -15.34 16.11
N PRO A 54 8.80 -16.04 16.40
CA PRO A 54 9.23 -16.32 17.78
C PRO A 54 9.89 -15.12 18.48
N GLY A 55 9.82 -13.92 17.89
CA GLY A 55 10.39 -12.69 18.43
C GLY A 55 11.59 -12.17 17.63
N TRP A 56 12.07 -10.98 18.00
CA TRP A 56 13.26 -10.40 17.41
C TRP A 56 14.51 -11.06 17.98
N LYS A 57 15.21 -11.83 17.14
CA LYS A 57 16.52 -12.41 17.48
C LYS A 57 17.57 -11.84 16.53
N ARG A 58 18.52 -11.04 17.04
CA ARG A 58 19.57 -10.44 16.21
C ARG A 58 20.47 -11.49 15.53
N SER A 59 20.60 -12.67 16.12
CA SER A 59 21.31 -13.82 15.53
C SER A 59 20.71 -14.32 14.22
N GLU A 60 19.43 -14.05 13.98
CA GLU A 60 18.69 -14.46 12.78
C GLU A 60 18.88 -13.50 11.60
N ILE A 61 19.50 -12.34 11.84
CA ILE A 61 19.84 -11.34 10.81
C ILE A 61 21.18 -11.76 10.20
N THR A 62 21.13 -12.73 9.29
CA THR A 62 22.31 -13.21 8.56
C THR A 62 22.42 -12.53 7.19
N TRP A 63 23.66 -12.38 6.71
CA TRP A 63 23.91 -11.80 5.38
C TRP A 63 23.18 -12.56 4.27
N ALA A 64 23.09 -13.88 4.36
CA ALA A 64 22.35 -14.70 3.40
C ALA A 64 20.87 -14.29 3.31
N ARG A 65 20.19 -14.09 4.46
CA ARG A 65 18.78 -13.67 4.49
C ARG A 65 18.59 -12.23 4.01
N VAL A 66 19.52 -11.33 4.37
CA VAL A 66 19.51 -9.95 3.86
C VAL A 66 19.66 -9.95 2.34
N LYS A 67 20.60 -10.74 1.79
CA LYS A 67 20.78 -10.87 0.33
C LYS A 67 19.53 -11.39 -0.35
N THR A 68 18.92 -12.48 0.14
CA THR A 68 17.67 -13.01 -0.41
C THR A 68 16.53 -12.00 -0.35
N PHE A 69 16.41 -11.27 0.76
CA PHE A 69 15.42 -10.20 0.89
C PHE A 69 15.68 -9.09 -0.15
N CYS A 70 16.92 -8.64 -0.31
CA CYS A 70 17.29 -7.62 -1.28
C CYS A 70 17.06 -8.09 -2.73
N GLU A 71 17.38 -9.34 -3.07
CA GLU A 71 17.15 -9.91 -4.40
C GLU A 71 15.67 -9.94 -4.79
N LEU A 72 14.76 -10.07 -3.82
CA LEU A 72 13.32 -10.04 -4.05
C LEU A 72 12.75 -8.61 -4.00
N TYR A 73 13.15 -7.85 -2.97
CA TYR A 73 12.57 -6.55 -2.68
C TYR A 73 13.09 -5.45 -3.61
N PHE A 74 14.38 -5.49 -3.98
CA PHE A 74 14.96 -4.44 -4.82
C PHE A 74 14.33 -4.39 -6.22
N PRO A 75 14.14 -5.52 -6.95
CA PRO A 75 13.41 -5.49 -8.21
C PRO A 75 11.96 -5.04 -8.07
N ALA A 76 11.27 -5.47 -7.01
CA ALA A 76 9.88 -5.07 -6.75
C ALA A 76 9.76 -3.57 -6.46
N ALA A 77 10.67 -3.02 -5.66
CA ALA A 77 10.75 -1.60 -5.35
C ALA A 77 11.10 -0.78 -6.61
N LEU A 78 12.06 -1.25 -7.41
CA LEU A 78 12.46 -0.58 -8.65
C LEU A 78 11.34 -0.60 -9.71
N SER A 79 10.61 -1.71 -9.82
CA SER A 79 9.42 -1.79 -10.68
C SER A 79 8.38 -0.76 -10.27
N SER A 80 8.10 -0.66 -8.96
CA SER A 80 7.14 0.32 -8.43
C SER A 80 7.62 1.76 -8.66
N ALA A 81 8.90 2.04 -8.43
CA ALA A 81 9.50 3.35 -8.68
C ALA A 81 9.43 3.76 -10.15
N SER A 82 9.66 2.82 -11.06
CA SER A 82 9.54 3.03 -12.52
C SER A 82 8.15 3.54 -12.91
N ASP A 83 7.09 2.98 -12.33
CA ASP A 83 5.72 3.42 -12.60
C ASP A 83 5.47 4.86 -12.14
N PHE A 84 5.96 5.24 -10.95
CA PHE A 84 5.87 6.63 -10.47
C PHE A 84 6.67 7.60 -11.33
N TRP A 85 7.88 7.22 -11.77
CA TRP A 85 8.72 8.09 -12.60
C TRP A 85 8.12 8.33 -13.98
N ARG A 86 7.54 7.30 -14.61
CA ARG A 86 6.86 7.43 -15.91
C ARG A 86 5.75 8.46 -15.85
N VAL A 87 4.91 8.38 -14.83
CA VAL A 87 3.83 9.34 -14.62
C VAL A 87 4.40 10.74 -14.34
N ALA A 88 5.44 10.85 -13.51
CA ALA A 88 6.05 12.14 -13.19
C ALA A 88 6.60 12.85 -14.43
N VAL A 89 7.23 12.10 -15.35
CA VAL A 89 7.70 12.64 -16.63
C VAL A 89 6.53 13.14 -17.49
N ILE A 90 5.46 12.35 -17.62
CA ILE A 90 4.27 12.76 -18.40
C ILE A 90 3.62 14.01 -17.79
N GLY A 91 3.49 14.05 -16.46
CA GLY A 91 2.97 15.23 -15.75
C GLY A 91 3.85 16.47 -15.94
N GLY A 92 5.17 16.29 -15.96
CA GLY A 92 6.13 17.36 -16.26
C GLY A 92 6.02 17.89 -17.69
N VAL A 93 5.70 17.03 -18.67
CA VAL A 93 5.42 17.45 -20.05
C VAL A 93 4.08 18.18 -20.14
N ALA A 94 3.03 17.66 -19.49
CA ALA A 94 1.72 18.31 -19.43
C ALA A 94 1.82 19.72 -18.83
N ALA A 95 2.68 19.91 -17.82
CA ALA A 95 2.98 21.21 -17.22
C ALA A 95 3.54 22.26 -18.19
N ARG A 96 4.14 21.83 -19.30
CA ARG A 96 4.65 22.73 -20.34
C ARG A 96 3.62 23.08 -21.42
N LEU A 97 2.52 22.32 -21.51
CA LEU A 97 1.51 22.49 -22.56
C LEU A 97 0.44 23.53 -22.20
N GLY A 98 0.14 23.69 -20.91
CA GLY A 98 -0.82 24.68 -20.42
C GLY A 98 -1.52 24.25 -19.14
N GLU A 99 -2.19 25.18 -18.47
CA GLU A 99 -2.89 24.91 -17.20
C GLU A 99 -4.08 23.95 -17.39
N SER A 100 -4.75 24.01 -18.54
CA SER A 100 -5.88 23.14 -18.88
C SER A 100 -5.44 21.67 -19.00
N GLU A 101 -4.33 21.43 -19.70
CA GLU A 101 -3.76 20.11 -19.94
C GLU A 101 -3.28 19.47 -18.63
N VAL A 102 -2.69 20.27 -17.73
CA VAL A 102 -2.32 19.84 -16.37
C VAL A 102 -3.53 19.47 -15.54
N ALA A 103 -4.61 20.26 -15.63
CA ALA A 103 -5.84 19.98 -14.89
C ALA A 103 -6.49 18.67 -15.36
N VAL A 104 -6.53 18.44 -16.68
CA VAL A 104 -7.01 17.19 -17.28
C VAL A 104 -6.14 16.02 -16.86
N PHE A 105 -4.81 16.15 -16.94
CA PHE A 105 -3.88 15.10 -16.51
C PHE A 105 -4.05 14.73 -15.04
N ASN A 106 -4.12 15.72 -14.14
CA ASN A 106 -4.32 15.48 -12.71
C ASN A 106 -5.66 14.79 -12.42
N THR A 107 -6.71 15.15 -13.13
CA THR A 107 -8.04 14.54 -12.97
C THR A 107 -8.05 13.08 -13.45
N ALA A 108 -7.53 12.84 -14.67
CA ALA A 108 -7.40 11.49 -15.23
C ALA A 108 -6.51 10.60 -14.34
N TYR A 109 -5.41 11.15 -13.82
CA TYR A 109 -4.50 10.44 -12.93
C TYR A 109 -5.19 9.95 -11.64
N ARG A 110 -6.03 10.79 -11.03
CA ARG A 110 -6.80 10.41 -9.83
C ARG A 110 -7.79 9.28 -10.13
N ILE A 111 -8.49 9.34 -11.26
CA ILE A 111 -9.44 8.29 -11.66
C ILE A 111 -8.70 6.97 -11.90
N MET A 112 -7.56 7.00 -12.58
CA MET A 112 -6.72 5.83 -12.81
C MET A 112 -6.27 5.18 -11.50
N TRP A 113 -5.86 5.97 -10.50
CA TRP A 113 -5.49 5.45 -9.18
C TRP A 113 -6.64 4.76 -8.47
N ILE A 114 -7.86 5.29 -8.56
CA ILE A 114 -9.04 4.65 -7.96
C ILE A 114 -9.27 3.27 -8.59
N ALA A 115 -9.18 3.16 -9.92
CA ALA A 115 -9.28 1.88 -10.62
C ALA A 115 -8.14 0.92 -10.24
N LEU A 116 -6.90 1.44 -10.14
CA LEU A 116 -5.74 0.64 -9.78
C LEU A 116 -5.82 0.10 -8.34
N ILE A 117 -6.41 0.84 -7.40
CA ILE A 117 -6.64 0.35 -6.04
C ILE A 117 -7.54 -0.89 -6.04
N PHE A 118 -8.58 -0.89 -6.87
CA PHE A 118 -9.48 -2.05 -6.97
C PHE A 118 -8.76 -3.28 -7.54
N VAL A 119 -8.03 -3.11 -8.65
CA VAL A 119 -7.25 -4.19 -9.26
C VAL A 119 -6.14 -4.66 -8.31
N GLY A 120 -5.46 -3.74 -7.63
CA GLY A 120 -4.42 -4.04 -6.65
C GLY A 120 -4.97 -4.81 -5.44
N ALA A 121 -6.18 -4.50 -4.98
CA ALA A 121 -6.84 -5.25 -3.91
C ALA A 121 -7.15 -6.69 -4.33
N LEU A 122 -7.65 -6.90 -5.56
CA LEU A 122 -7.89 -8.23 -6.11
C LEU A 122 -6.59 -9.01 -6.28
N ALA A 123 -5.56 -8.38 -6.87
CA ALA A 123 -4.24 -9.00 -7.03
C ALA A 123 -3.62 -9.39 -5.68
N GLY A 124 -3.74 -8.54 -4.66
CA GLY A 124 -3.27 -8.82 -3.31
C GLY A 124 -4.01 -10.00 -2.66
N ALA A 125 -5.35 -10.03 -2.77
CA ALA A 125 -6.15 -11.14 -2.25
C ALA A 125 -5.84 -12.47 -2.96
N SER A 126 -5.68 -12.44 -4.28
CA SER A 126 -5.29 -13.60 -5.08
C SER A 126 -3.89 -14.08 -4.74
N SER A 127 -2.92 -13.16 -4.55
CA SER A 127 -1.55 -13.48 -4.15
C SER A 127 -1.49 -14.19 -2.80
N ILE A 128 -2.21 -13.68 -1.78
CA ILE A 128 -2.28 -14.33 -0.45
C ILE A 128 -2.89 -15.72 -0.56
N ASN A 129 -4.02 -15.87 -1.26
CA ASN A 129 -4.68 -17.17 -1.43
C ASN A 129 -3.81 -18.18 -2.20
N MET A 130 -3.06 -17.71 -3.18
CA MET A 130 -2.09 -18.52 -3.92
C MET A 130 -0.94 -18.96 -2.99
N SER A 131 -0.37 -18.04 -2.20
CA SER A 131 0.69 -18.36 -1.24
C SER A 131 0.25 -19.40 -0.20
N ILE A 132 -0.98 -19.30 0.31
CA ILE A 132 -1.54 -20.29 1.25
C ILE A 132 -1.62 -21.68 0.59
N ARG A 133 -2.22 -21.78 -0.61
CA ARG A 133 -2.35 -23.08 -1.32
C ARG A 133 -1.02 -23.69 -1.74
N LEU A 134 -0.04 -22.85 -2.08
CA LEU A 134 1.34 -23.32 -2.33
C LEU A 134 1.97 -23.88 -1.05
N GLY A 135 1.74 -23.23 0.10
CA GLY A 135 2.16 -23.74 1.41
C GLY A 135 1.54 -25.10 1.77
N GLU A 136 0.29 -25.32 1.37
CA GLU A 136 -0.44 -26.60 1.52
C GLU A 136 -0.02 -27.68 0.51
N ARG A 137 0.99 -27.42 -0.34
CA ARG A 137 1.44 -28.31 -1.42
C ARG A 137 0.35 -28.64 -2.45
N ASN A 138 -0.57 -27.71 -2.71
CA ASN A 138 -1.60 -27.83 -3.74
C ASN A 138 -1.34 -26.89 -4.94
N PRO A 139 -0.38 -27.23 -5.83
CA PRO A 139 -0.01 -26.37 -6.95
C PRO A 139 -1.10 -26.25 -8.02
N LEU A 140 -1.95 -27.27 -8.19
CA LEU A 140 -3.06 -27.24 -9.15
C LEU A 140 -4.15 -26.28 -8.72
N GLY A 141 -4.46 -26.23 -7.42
CA GLY A 141 -5.39 -25.26 -6.84
C GLY A 141 -4.86 -23.82 -6.90
N ALA A 142 -3.55 -23.63 -6.73
CA ALA A 142 -2.90 -22.33 -6.90
C ALA A 142 -2.95 -21.85 -8.37
N GLY A 143 -2.68 -22.74 -9.33
CA GLY A 143 -2.72 -22.43 -10.76
C GLY A 143 -4.10 -22.00 -11.25
N LYS A 144 -5.18 -22.64 -10.75
CA LYS A 144 -6.56 -22.27 -11.10
C LYS A 144 -6.93 -20.85 -10.67
N LEU A 145 -6.43 -20.37 -9.54
CA LEU A 145 -6.68 -18.99 -9.08
C LEU A 145 -6.04 -17.96 -10.00
N VAL A 146 -4.81 -18.23 -10.43
CA VAL A 146 -4.05 -17.35 -11.32
C VAL A 146 -4.71 -17.28 -12.71
N MET A 147 -5.33 -18.37 -13.16
CA MET A 147 -6.06 -18.41 -14.43
C MET A 147 -7.48 -17.82 -14.36
N SER A 148 -8.02 -17.61 -13.15
CA SER A 148 -9.38 -17.08 -12.94
C SER A 148 -9.44 -15.59 -12.54
N ALA A 149 -8.28 -14.99 -12.27
CA ALA A 149 -8.11 -13.57 -11.93
C ALA A 149 -7.63 -12.78 -13.15
#